data_AF-A0A521I8J4-F1
#
_entry.id   AF-A0A521I8J4-F1
#
_cell.length_a   1.000
_cell.length_b   1.000
_cell.length_c   1.000
_cell.angle_alpha   90.00
_cell.angle_beta   90.00
_cell.angle_gamma   90.00
#
_symmetry.space_group_name_H-M   'P 1'
#
loop_
_entity.id
_entity.type
_entity.pdbx_description
1 polymer ?
#
loop_
_entity_poly.entity_id
_entity_poly.type
_entity_poly.pdbx_seq_one_letter_code
_entity_poly.pdbx_strand_id
1 'polypeptide(L)'
;MTGWRLFVLIFIALAIGAVGLFLIFAPAPAEPFDEVAMRTSAVMASSASTGMGVLIPKMALAANVVEPRGGQAPILIAIARRTKTPTPAPTLEPTVAPTLQPTTEPTLEPTGEPTIRPTESVPPTPVPITFTPAPTKPPRPVQPTQTPAPEEPQPTPVPPTEPPASDAGLAFAIHSCGAITKAGGYYLTGNIGGSGDCLNIRASNVVLDCKGNAVQGADFNGVGIVVRKLGLLGNERPKNVEIRNCTVSGFRYGIYVESSSGVFIHHNTLTRNYDDVDGRRYGIFLGMVEGGGIRLNESNNGRVENNNANTQAIGIDIRSSTGIHVRSNDSSNNSAWGINLVQTTNSEVSGNTTNGNVRYCTWGAGVVGPGCDAGGITMQDGSSGNHILNNEVGSGNGNGIFIKAHGVPCGNNNIIAGNRIHDIMYNAIELGFCSGNQIVGNNLHNSIDGIWMGFSKGNVIKDNTIANMNNHGIIVLNSLENEVSGNQIINTREGIYFFWEQKNPGDFWWLDVNAFPSRNNQIFNNTLRDNAGSGIFLQDSTDNQIHNNIFGNNAKNIKMQGNTNGNDIRDNQE
;
A
#
# COMPACT_ATOMS: atom_id res chain seq x y z
N MET A 1 25.26 31.98 -43.63
CA MET A 1 23.79 32.17 -43.71
C MET A 1 23.51 33.62 -44.02
N THR A 2 22.75 33.92 -45.08
CA THR A 2 22.46 35.31 -45.50
C THR A 2 21.55 36.00 -44.47
N GLY A 3 21.75 37.30 -44.24
CA GLY A 3 21.07 38.09 -43.19
C GLY A 3 19.53 38.03 -43.25
N TRP A 4 18.96 37.76 -44.43
CA TRP A 4 17.53 37.57 -44.62
C TRP A 4 16.99 36.31 -43.91
N ARG A 5 17.75 35.21 -43.88
CA ARG A 5 17.33 33.97 -43.21
C ARG A 5 17.36 34.12 -41.68
N LEU A 6 18.31 34.89 -41.14
CA LEU A 6 18.38 35.16 -39.71
C LEU A 6 17.21 36.07 -39.27
N PHE A 7 16.85 37.06 -40.09
CA PHE A 7 15.73 37.96 -39.82
C PHE A 7 14.38 37.23 -39.82
N VAL A 8 14.15 36.33 -40.79
CA VAL A 8 12.93 35.50 -40.84
C VAL A 8 12.84 34.54 -39.65
N LEU A 9 13.96 33.93 -39.24
CA LEU A 9 13.99 33.03 -38.09
C LEU A 9 13.72 33.75 -36.76
N ILE A 10 14.20 34.99 -36.59
CA ILE A 10 13.93 35.81 -35.39
C ILE A 10 12.44 36.20 -35.32
N PHE A 11 11.82 36.56 -36.44
CA PHE A 11 10.39 36.89 -36.46
C PHE A 11 9.49 35.66 -36.23
N ILE A 12 9.85 34.50 -36.75
CA ILE A 12 9.14 33.24 -36.47
C ILE A 12 9.29 32.86 -34.98
N ALA A 13 10.48 33.03 -34.39
CA ALA A 13 10.69 32.78 -32.96
C ALA A 13 9.89 33.73 -32.06
N LEU A 14 9.77 35.01 -32.43
CA LEU A 14 8.95 35.99 -31.71
C LEU A 14 7.44 35.73 -31.86
N ALA A 15 6.98 35.28 -33.04
CA ALA A 15 5.59 34.90 -33.25
C ALA A 15 5.21 33.63 -32.48
N ILE A 16 6.09 32.61 -32.45
CA ILE A 16 5.91 31.40 -31.65
C ILE A 16 5.96 31.71 -30.15
N GLY A 17 6.85 32.62 -29.73
CA GLY A 17 6.93 33.10 -28.35
C GLY A 17 5.68 33.87 -27.91
N ALA A 18 5.08 34.68 -28.78
CA ALA A 18 3.85 35.42 -28.50
C ALA A 18 2.61 34.51 -28.42
N VAL A 19 2.52 33.47 -29.26
CA VAL A 19 1.45 32.46 -29.18
C VAL A 19 1.62 31.58 -27.94
N GLY A 20 2.85 31.23 -27.57
CA GLY A 20 3.16 30.54 -26.32
C GLY A 20 2.75 31.36 -25.09
N LEU A 21 2.99 32.67 -25.08
CA LEU A 21 2.61 33.55 -23.98
C LEU A 21 1.08 33.75 -23.87
N PHE A 22 0.36 33.75 -24.99
CA PHE A 22 -1.11 33.87 -24.99
C PHE A 22 -1.82 32.59 -24.50
N LEU A 23 -1.21 31.41 -24.68
CA LEU A 23 -1.72 30.13 -24.18
C LEU A 23 -1.36 29.87 -22.70
N ILE A 24 -0.45 30.63 -22.11
CA ILE A 24 -0.08 30.56 -20.68
C ILE A 24 -1.04 31.36 -19.78
N PHE A 25 -1.79 32.33 -20.34
CA PHE A 25 -2.68 33.21 -19.57
C PHE A 25 -4.18 33.07 -19.87
N ALA A 26 -4.59 32.10 -20.69
CA ALA A 26 -6.00 31.76 -20.80
C ALA A 26 -6.38 30.84 -19.61
N PRO A 27 -7.19 31.29 -18.65
CA PRO A 27 -7.73 30.38 -17.65
C PRO A 27 -8.53 29.31 -18.40
N ALA A 28 -8.24 28.04 -18.11
CA ALA A 28 -9.08 26.94 -18.57
C ALA A 28 -10.53 27.21 -18.13
N PRO A 29 -11.54 26.97 -18.98
CA PRO A 29 -12.92 27.08 -18.55
C PRO A 29 -13.10 26.21 -17.31
N ALA A 30 -13.73 26.78 -16.28
CA ALA A 30 -14.16 26.03 -15.12
C ALA A 30 -15.27 25.08 -15.57
N GLU A 31 -14.90 23.90 -16.07
CA GLU A 31 -15.82 22.79 -16.23
C GLU A 31 -16.27 22.40 -14.81
N PRO A 32 -17.57 22.41 -14.51
CA PRO A 32 -18.07 22.00 -13.21
C PRO A 32 -17.75 20.51 -13.00
N PHE A 33 -17.46 20.16 -11.75
CA PHE A 33 -17.31 18.79 -11.27
C PHE A 33 -18.52 17.94 -11.68
N ASP A 34 -18.41 17.17 -12.76
CA ASP A 34 -19.47 16.29 -13.22
C ASP A 34 -19.34 14.91 -12.54
N GLU A 35 -20.17 14.69 -11.52
CA GLU A 35 -20.30 13.40 -10.84
C GLU A 35 -20.67 12.25 -11.80
N VAL A 36 -21.36 12.54 -12.92
CA VAL A 36 -21.77 11.53 -13.91
C VAL A 36 -20.58 11.09 -14.77
N ALA A 37 -19.72 12.02 -15.19
CA ALA A 37 -18.47 11.72 -15.89
C ALA A 37 -17.50 10.90 -15.02
N MET A 38 -17.45 11.20 -13.71
CA MET A 38 -16.67 10.43 -12.74
C MET A 38 -17.21 9.01 -12.59
N ARG A 39 -18.53 8.83 -12.42
CA ARG A 39 -19.17 7.51 -12.34
C ARG A 39 -18.94 6.68 -13.62
N THR A 40 -19.06 7.30 -14.79
CA THR A 40 -18.90 6.61 -16.09
C THR A 40 -17.44 6.22 -16.35
N SER A 41 -16.50 7.14 -16.08
CA SER A 41 -15.07 6.87 -16.20
C SER A 41 -14.59 5.87 -15.16
N ALA A 42 -15.21 5.86 -13.97
CA ALA A 42 -14.78 5.01 -12.88
C ALA A 42 -15.34 3.59 -12.95
N VAL A 43 -16.57 3.41 -13.45
CA VAL A 43 -17.10 2.10 -13.86
C VAL A 43 -16.28 1.54 -15.05
N MET A 44 -15.87 2.39 -15.99
CA MET A 44 -14.94 1.96 -17.04
C MET A 44 -13.55 1.63 -16.49
N ALA A 45 -13.05 2.34 -15.49
CA ALA A 45 -11.75 2.07 -14.86
C ALA A 45 -11.75 0.82 -13.97
N SER A 46 -12.83 0.54 -13.22
CA SER A 46 -13.02 -0.73 -12.51
C SER A 46 -13.20 -1.92 -13.48
N SER A 47 -13.67 -1.66 -14.72
CA SER A 47 -13.62 -2.64 -15.82
C SER A 47 -12.29 -2.64 -16.59
N ALA A 48 -11.45 -1.61 -16.43
CA ALA A 48 -10.10 -1.55 -16.99
C ALA A 48 -9.09 -2.25 -16.07
N SER A 49 -9.35 -2.30 -14.75
CA SER A 49 -8.57 -3.14 -13.82
C SER A 49 -8.76 -4.63 -14.11
N THR A 50 -9.93 -5.05 -14.63
CA THR A 50 -10.09 -6.40 -15.21
C THR A 50 -9.27 -6.62 -16.50
N GLY A 51 -8.76 -5.56 -17.12
CA GLY A 51 -8.00 -5.58 -18.38
C GLY A 51 -6.51 -5.25 -18.31
N MET A 52 -5.93 -4.95 -17.13
CA MET A 52 -4.55 -4.45 -17.00
C MET A 52 -3.46 -5.54 -17.07
N GLY A 53 -3.59 -6.44 -18.04
CA GLY A 53 -2.50 -7.28 -18.52
C GLY A 53 -1.50 -6.55 -19.41
N VAL A 54 -1.75 -5.31 -19.80
CA VAL A 54 -0.89 -4.60 -20.76
C VAL A 54 -0.16 -3.47 -20.06
N LEU A 55 0.93 -3.77 -19.35
CA LEU A 55 2.03 -2.83 -19.11
C LEU A 55 3.24 -3.49 -18.42
N ILE A 56 3.96 -4.38 -19.11
CA ILE A 56 5.37 -4.69 -18.77
C ILE A 56 6.19 -4.87 -20.06
N PRO A 57 7.46 -4.42 -20.20
CA PRO A 57 8.25 -3.42 -19.47
C PRO A 57 8.84 -2.36 -20.42
N LYS A 58 8.43 -1.09 -20.32
CA LYS A 58 9.30 0.05 -20.73
C LYS A 58 9.88 0.83 -19.54
N MET A 59 9.70 0.32 -18.32
CA MET A 59 10.32 0.85 -17.10
C MET A 59 11.64 0.15 -16.73
N ALA A 60 12.35 -0.39 -17.73
CA ALA A 60 13.80 -0.42 -17.66
C ALA A 60 14.28 0.90 -18.28
N LEU A 61 14.90 1.75 -17.45
CA LEU A 61 15.60 2.99 -17.82
C LEU A 61 14.79 4.30 -17.77
N ALA A 62 14.31 4.68 -16.58
CA ALA A 62 14.30 6.10 -16.19
C ALA A 62 15.52 6.40 -15.30
N ALA A 63 16.71 6.02 -15.78
CA ALA A 63 17.90 6.73 -15.38
C ALA A 63 17.88 8.04 -16.18
N ASN A 64 17.59 9.17 -15.54
CA ASN A 64 17.98 10.45 -16.09
C ASN A 64 19.51 10.49 -16.09
N VAL A 65 20.12 9.89 -17.11
CA VAL A 65 21.44 10.29 -17.55
C VAL A 65 21.25 11.68 -18.14
N VAL A 66 21.48 12.68 -17.30
CA VAL A 66 21.96 13.96 -17.81
C VAL A 66 23.22 13.61 -18.59
N GLU A 67 23.16 13.71 -19.92
CA GLU A 67 24.37 13.64 -20.75
C GLU A 67 25.37 14.65 -20.17
N PRO A 68 26.55 14.22 -19.70
CA PRO A 68 27.57 15.17 -19.31
C PRO A 68 27.97 15.93 -20.57
N ARG A 69 27.71 17.25 -20.59
CA ARG A 69 28.34 18.14 -21.57
C ARG A 69 29.85 17.88 -21.51
N GLY A 70 30.46 17.72 -22.68
CA GLY A 70 31.79 17.15 -22.83
C GLY A 70 32.85 17.76 -21.90
N GLY A 71 33.65 16.89 -21.27
CA GLY A 71 34.89 17.29 -20.59
C GLY A 71 35.21 16.65 -19.23
N GLN A 72 34.44 15.70 -18.69
CA GLN A 72 34.78 15.05 -17.40
C GLN A 72 34.51 13.52 -17.41
N ALA A 73 35.36 12.77 -16.70
CA ALA A 73 35.43 11.31 -16.72
C ALA A 73 34.22 10.63 -16.05
N PRO A 74 33.73 9.49 -16.56
CA PRO A 74 32.56 8.80 -16.01
C PRO A 74 32.85 8.12 -14.67
N ILE A 75 31.95 8.29 -13.70
CA ILE A 75 31.91 7.56 -12.43
C ILE A 75 31.19 6.23 -12.66
N LEU A 76 31.88 5.11 -12.40
CA LEU A 76 31.33 3.76 -12.49
C LEU A 76 30.48 3.46 -11.25
N ILE A 77 29.15 3.54 -11.34
CA ILE A 77 28.24 3.03 -10.31
C ILE A 77 27.95 1.56 -10.64
N ALA A 78 28.56 0.64 -9.88
CA ALA A 78 28.30 -0.78 -9.97
C ALA A 78 26.93 -1.11 -9.36
N ILE A 79 25.92 -1.33 -10.21
CA ILE A 79 24.64 -1.92 -9.78
C ILE A 79 24.76 -3.43 -9.92
N ALA A 80 24.81 -4.14 -8.79
CA ALA A 80 24.81 -5.59 -8.76
C ALA A 80 23.47 -6.14 -9.28
N ARG A 81 23.42 -6.52 -10.56
CA ARG A 81 22.39 -7.43 -11.07
C ARG A 81 22.67 -8.82 -10.51
N ARG A 82 21.76 -9.39 -9.71
CA ARG A 82 21.66 -10.85 -9.60
C ARG A 82 21.10 -11.37 -10.92
N THR A 83 21.97 -11.72 -11.86
CA THR A 83 21.60 -12.62 -12.94
C THR A 83 21.50 -14.02 -12.34
N LYS A 84 20.33 -14.67 -12.46
CA LYS A 84 20.28 -16.13 -12.41
C LYS A 84 21.10 -16.63 -13.60
N THR A 85 22.33 -17.04 -13.37
CA THR A 85 23.06 -17.89 -14.30
C THR A 85 22.32 -19.22 -14.40
N PRO A 86 22.01 -19.73 -15.60
CA PRO A 86 21.43 -21.05 -15.75
C PRO A 86 22.42 -22.10 -15.23
N THR A 87 21.98 -22.98 -14.33
CA THR A 87 22.70 -24.22 -14.05
C THR A 87 22.69 -25.06 -15.33
N PRO A 88 23.84 -25.55 -15.85
CA PRO A 88 23.84 -26.46 -16.98
C PRO A 88 23.06 -27.73 -16.65
N ALA A 89 22.27 -28.22 -17.60
CA ALA A 89 21.61 -29.51 -17.51
C ALA A 89 22.64 -30.65 -17.32
N PRO A 90 22.32 -31.70 -16.56
CA PRO A 90 23.23 -32.83 -16.38
C PRO A 90 23.45 -33.56 -17.71
N THR A 91 24.69 -33.58 -18.20
CA THR A 91 25.10 -34.38 -19.34
C THR A 91 25.17 -35.85 -18.92
N LEU A 92 24.29 -36.66 -19.51
CA LEU A 92 24.38 -38.12 -19.51
C LEU A 92 25.44 -38.55 -20.53
N GLU A 93 26.67 -38.84 -20.09
CA GLU A 93 27.51 -39.89 -20.71
C GLU A 93 28.47 -40.50 -19.66
N PRO A 94 28.55 -41.84 -19.57
CA PRO A 94 29.38 -42.53 -18.59
C PRO A 94 30.79 -42.75 -19.14
N THR A 95 31.82 -42.37 -18.39
CA THR A 95 33.20 -42.80 -18.65
C THR A 95 33.68 -43.65 -17.49
N VAL A 96 33.64 -44.98 -17.67
CA VAL A 96 34.63 -46.00 -17.26
C VAL A 96 33.96 -47.39 -17.31
N ALA A 97 34.60 -48.32 -18.01
CA ALA A 97 34.16 -49.69 -18.23
C ALA A 97 34.25 -50.57 -16.95
N PRO A 98 33.36 -51.57 -16.79
CA PRO A 98 33.33 -52.42 -15.61
C PRO A 98 34.38 -53.54 -15.70
N THR A 99 35.16 -53.73 -14.63
CA THR A 99 35.96 -54.94 -14.43
C THR A 99 35.13 -56.03 -13.75
N LEU A 100 35.19 -57.22 -14.34
CA LEU A 100 34.56 -58.46 -13.89
C LEU A 100 35.33 -59.06 -12.70
N GLN A 101 34.63 -59.35 -11.59
CA GLN A 101 34.66 -60.66 -10.92
C GLN A 101 33.73 -60.71 -9.68
N PRO A 102 32.91 -61.77 -9.49
CA PRO A 102 32.03 -61.93 -8.34
C PRO A 102 32.61 -62.89 -7.28
N THR A 103 32.36 -62.62 -5.99
CA THR A 103 32.44 -63.58 -4.86
C THR A 103 31.26 -63.26 -3.91
N THR A 104 30.21 -64.10 -3.83
CA THR A 104 29.92 -65.13 -2.79
C THR A 104 30.06 -64.57 -1.36
N GLU A 105 29.09 -64.48 -0.45
CA GLU A 105 27.79 -65.12 -0.16
C GLU A 105 27.01 -64.25 0.87
N PRO A 106 25.71 -64.52 1.16
CA PRO A 106 24.81 -63.64 1.92
C PRO A 106 24.57 -64.10 3.38
N THR A 107 24.36 -63.16 4.32
CA THR A 107 23.78 -63.36 5.69
C THR A 107 23.85 -61.99 6.41
N LEU A 108 22.87 -61.38 7.11
CA LEU A 108 21.67 -61.77 7.86
C LEU A 108 20.60 -60.64 7.83
N GLU A 109 19.34 -61.08 7.94
CA GLU A 109 18.06 -60.46 8.35
C GLU A 109 17.83 -58.92 8.44
N PRO A 110 16.68 -58.42 7.92
CA PRO A 110 16.19 -57.06 8.19
C PRO A 110 15.28 -57.03 9.42
N THR A 111 15.69 -56.35 10.48
CA THR A 111 14.79 -55.95 11.56
C THR A 111 14.39 -54.49 11.42
N GLY A 112 13.08 -54.24 11.25
CA GLY A 112 12.43 -52.97 11.54
C GLY A 112 11.84 -52.25 10.32
N GLU A 113 10.54 -52.45 10.07
CA GLU A 113 9.73 -51.52 9.29
C GLU A 113 9.72 -50.12 9.94
N PRO A 114 9.98 -49.02 9.22
CA PRO A 114 9.62 -47.70 9.70
C PRO A 114 8.16 -47.43 9.32
N THR A 115 7.24 -47.71 10.24
CA THR A 115 5.86 -47.23 10.17
C THR A 115 5.83 -45.73 10.45
N ILE A 116 5.98 -44.89 9.42
CA ILE A 116 5.67 -43.45 9.53
C ILE A 116 4.22 -43.27 9.07
N ARG A 117 3.30 -43.26 10.04
CA ARG A 117 1.96 -42.67 9.84
C ARG A 117 2.12 -41.15 9.73
N PRO A 118 1.47 -40.47 8.77
CA PRO A 118 1.39 -39.02 8.77
C PRO A 118 0.71 -38.57 10.07
N THR A 119 1.39 -37.73 10.84
CA THR A 119 0.76 -37.03 11.97
C THR A 119 -0.19 -35.99 11.37
N GLU A 120 -1.43 -36.02 11.82
CA GLU A 120 -2.48 -35.09 11.42
C GLU A 120 -2.02 -33.64 11.59
N SER A 121 -2.28 -32.84 10.55
CA SER A 121 -2.16 -31.40 10.59
C SER A 121 -3.09 -30.85 11.66
N VAL A 122 -2.54 -30.33 12.75
CA VAL A 122 -3.29 -29.50 13.69
C VAL A 122 -3.72 -28.23 12.93
N PRO A 123 -5.03 -27.97 12.74
CA PRO A 123 -5.48 -26.71 12.16
C PRO A 123 -5.14 -25.56 13.12
N PRO A 124 -4.88 -24.34 12.61
CA PRO A 124 -4.62 -23.20 13.47
C PRO A 124 -5.82 -22.97 14.40
N THR A 125 -5.55 -22.93 15.71
CA THR A 125 -6.53 -22.62 16.75
C THR A 125 -7.18 -21.28 16.43
N PRO A 126 -8.50 -21.19 16.21
CA PRO A 126 -9.17 -19.91 16.06
C PRO A 126 -9.09 -19.17 17.40
N VAL A 127 -8.47 -17.99 17.40
CA VAL A 127 -8.64 -17.03 18.50
C VAL A 127 -10.08 -16.53 18.41
N PRO A 128 -10.93 -16.71 19.45
CA PRO A 128 -12.27 -16.15 19.43
C PRO A 128 -12.15 -14.63 19.62
N ILE A 129 -12.35 -13.88 18.53
CA ILE A 129 -12.59 -12.44 18.59
C ILE A 129 -14.09 -12.29 18.82
N THR A 130 -14.51 -12.04 20.06
CA THR A 130 -15.91 -11.76 20.38
C THR A 130 -16.24 -10.33 19.97
N PHE A 131 -17.01 -10.17 18.89
CA PHE A 131 -17.61 -8.88 18.53
C PHE A 131 -18.95 -8.72 19.23
N THR A 132 -19.07 -7.69 20.07
CA THR A 132 -20.34 -7.25 20.63
C THR A 132 -21.21 -6.66 19.49
N PRO A 133 -22.45 -7.13 19.25
CA PRO A 133 -23.28 -6.60 18.18
C PRO A 133 -23.65 -5.13 18.40
N ALA A 134 -23.70 -4.36 17.31
CA ALA A 134 -24.08 -2.95 17.32
C ALA A 134 -25.54 -2.75 17.78
N PRO A 135 -25.85 -1.71 18.58
CA PRO A 135 -27.20 -1.48 19.10
C PRO A 135 -28.18 -1.04 18.00
N THR A 136 -29.33 -1.72 17.90
CA THR A 136 -30.39 -1.50 16.90
C THR A 136 -31.41 -0.42 17.27
N LYS A 137 -31.08 0.54 18.15
CA LYS A 137 -32.00 1.65 18.50
C LYS A 137 -31.29 2.99 18.64
N PRO A 138 -31.88 4.10 18.13
CA PRO A 138 -31.35 5.44 18.35
C PRO A 138 -31.44 5.83 19.84
N PRO A 139 -30.44 6.54 20.39
CA PRO A 139 -30.35 6.80 21.83
C PRO A 139 -31.35 7.87 22.29
N ARG A 140 -32.04 7.60 23.40
CA ARG A 140 -32.83 8.58 24.16
C ARG A 140 -31.93 9.28 25.19
N PRO A 141 -32.05 10.60 25.44
CA PRO A 141 -31.17 11.28 26.39
C PRO A 141 -31.54 10.91 27.82
N VAL A 142 -30.62 10.31 28.58
CA VAL A 142 -30.73 10.16 30.03
C VAL A 142 -29.37 10.50 30.69
N GLN A 143 -29.47 11.26 31.77
CA GLN A 143 -28.39 11.84 32.58
C GLN A 143 -27.58 10.77 33.35
N PRO A 144 -26.25 10.93 33.55
CA PRO A 144 -25.40 9.85 34.02
C PRO A 144 -25.49 9.62 35.53
N THR A 145 -25.77 8.38 35.93
CA THR A 145 -25.52 7.86 37.29
C THR A 145 -24.39 6.85 37.19
N GLN A 146 -23.32 7.03 37.96
CA GLN A 146 -22.17 6.13 37.99
C GLN A 146 -22.51 4.87 38.80
N THR A 147 -22.28 3.69 38.22
CA THR A 147 -22.15 2.41 38.93
C THR A 147 -20.98 1.64 38.28
N PRO A 148 -20.10 0.96 39.04
CA PRO A 148 -18.82 0.45 38.53
C PRO A 148 -18.99 -0.80 37.64
N ALA A 149 -18.12 -0.94 36.64
CA ALA A 149 -18.06 -2.08 35.73
C ALA A 149 -17.37 -3.31 36.37
N PRO A 150 -17.72 -4.55 35.97
CA PRO A 150 -17.06 -5.78 36.45
C PRO A 150 -15.67 -5.96 35.81
N GLU A 151 -14.71 -6.48 36.59
CA GLU A 151 -13.34 -6.81 36.16
C GLU A 151 -13.31 -7.96 35.13
N GLU A 152 -12.75 -7.67 33.95
CA GLU A 152 -12.24 -8.69 33.01
C GLU A 152 -10.79 -9.09 33.37
N PRO A 153 -10.37 -10.33 33.09
CA PRO A 153 -9.06 -10.85 33.46
C PRO A 153 -7.93 -10.17 32.67
N GLN A 154 -6.96 -9.59 33.40
CA GLN A 154 -5.82 -8.88 32.84
C GLN A 154 -4.90 -9.80 32.01
N PRO A 155 -4.45 -9.37 30.81
CA PRO A 155 -3.31 -9.99 30.14
C PRO A 155 -2.02 -9.72 30.93
N THR A 156 -1.17 -10.74 31.03
CA THR A 156 0.16 -10.69 31.66
C THR A 156 0.96 -9.45 31.24
N PRO A 157 1.50 -8.65 32.17
CA PRO A 157 2.21 -7.42 31.84
C PRO A 157 3.54 -7.73 31.15
N VAL A 158 3.64 -7.36 29.88
CA VAL A 158 4.93 -7.01 29.27
C VAL A 158 5.48 -5.83 30.09
N PRO A 159 6.79 -5.82 30.47
CA PRO A 159 7.35 -4.70 31.22
C PRO A 159 7.07 -3.41 30.46
N PRO A 160 6.53 -2.35 31.09
CA PRO A 160 6.39 -1.08 30.42
C PRO A 160 7.79 -0.60 30.04
N THR A 161 8.08 -0.49 28.76
CA THR A 161 9.11 0.44 28.28
C THR A 161 8.66 1.81 28.75
N GLU A 162 9.26 2.24 29.85
CA GLU A 162 9.18 3.57 30.40
C GLU A 162 9.33 4.60 29.25
N PRO A 163 8.41 5.57 29.10
CA PRO A 163 8.61 6.67 28.17
C PRO A 163 9.90 7.38 28.58
N PRO A 164 10.89 7.60 27.68
CA PRO A 164 12.07 8.36 28.05
C PRO A 164 11.63 9.76 28.49
N ALA A 165 12.23 10.23 29.59
CA ALA A 165 11.85 11.43 30.31
C ALA A 165 11.65 12.64 29.39
N SER A 166 10.45 13.21 29.43
CA SER A 166 10.12 14.49 28.82
C SER A 166 10.96 15.61 29.45
N ASP A 167 11.74 16.28 28.62
CA ASP A 167 12.40 17.59 28.81
C ASP A 167 13.66 17.67 29.67
N ALA A 168 13.98 16.64 30.48
CA ALA A 168 15.24 16.56 31.22
C ALA A 168 16.41 16.11 30.31
N GLY A 169 16.81 16.95 29.34
CA GLY A 169 17.92 16.60 28.44
C GLY A 169 18.18 17.56 27.27
N LEU A 170 17.33 18.56 27.05
CA LEU A 170 17.47 19.55 25.96
C LEU A 170 18.52 20.61 26.33
N ALA A 171 19.80 20.31 26.12
CA ALA A 171 20.92 21.17 26.51
C ALA A 171 21.45 22.09 25.39
N PHE A 172 21.16 21.75 24.12
CA PHE A 172 21.82 22.40 22.98
C PHE A 172 20.84 23.24 22.15
N ALA A 173 20.98 24.56 22.20
CA ALA A 173 20.22 25.49 21.37
C ALA A 173 20.72 25.48 19.91
N ILE A 174 19.77 25.48 18.97
CA ILE A 174 20.03 25.59 17.52
C ILE A 174 19.38 26.87 17.00
N HIS A 175 20.19 27.69 16.31
CA HIS A 175 19.78 28.97 15.73
C HIS A 175 19.88 29.01 14.19
N SER A 176 20.46 27.99 13.58
CA SER A 176 20.63 27.88 12.12
C SER A 176 20.69 26.41 11.69
N CYS A 177 20.46 26.14 10.40
CA CYS A 177 20.73 24.83 9.80
C CYS A 177 22.17 24.38 10.07
N GLY A 178 22.38 23.07 10.19
CA GLY A 178 23.68 22.51 10.54
C GLY A 178 23.64 21.02 10.88
N ALA A 179 24.82 20.50 11.25
CA ALA A 179 24.98 19.10 11.61
C ALA A 179 24.90 18.86 13.12
N ILE A 180 24.16 17.83 13.52
CA ILE A 180 24.07 17.31 14.89
C ILE A 180 24.94 16.05 14.94
N THR A 181 26.17 16.20 15.42
CA THR A 181 27.21 15.14 15.36
C THR A 181 27.50 14.48 16.72
N LYS A 182 26.81 14.91 17.77
CA LYS A 182 26.95 14.37 19.13
C LYS A 182 25.60 13.94 19.66
N ALA A 183 25.61 12.95 20.55
CA ALA A 183 24.45 12.58 21.33
C ALA A 183 24.01 13.74 22.24
N GLY A 184 22.72 13.82 22.55
CA GLY A 184 22.15 14.83 23.43
C GLY A 184 20.80 15.35 22.96
N GLY A 185 20.18 16.20 23.78
CA GLY A 185 18.95 16.89 23.44
C GLY A 185 19.21 18.28 22.85
N TYR A 186 18.57 18.54 21.71
CA TYR A 186 18.70 19.73 20.90
C TYR A 186 17.34 20.40 20.76
N TYR A 187 17.31 21.73 20.75
CA TYR A 187 16.08 22.46 20.51
C TYR A 187 16.27 23.70 19.63
N LEU A 188 15.27 23.99 18.82
CA LEU A 188 15.22 25.25 18.06
C LEU A 188 14.82 26.40 19.00
N THR A 189 15.47 27.54 18.83
CA THR A 189 15.08 28.77 19.55
C THR A 189 14.23 29.73 18.70
N GLY A 190 14.02 29.38 17.43
CA GLY A 190 13.36 30.22 16.45
C GLY A 190 13.28 29.49 15.11
N ASN A 191 12.58 30.10 14.16
CA ASN A 191 12.47 29.58 12.80
C ASN A 191 13.84 29.60 12.10
N ILE A 192 14.14 28.53 11.37
CA ILE A 192 15.35 28.40 10.56
C ILE A 192 14.97 27.96 9.15
N GLY A 193 15.89 28.13 8.19
CA GLY A 193 15.65 27.72 6.82
C GLY A 193 16.86 27.95 5.93
N GLY A 194 16.79 27.42 4.71
CA GLY A 194 17.88 27.51 3.75
C GLY A 194 17.57 26.76 2.46
N SER A 195 18.53 26.80 1.53
CA SER A 195 18.55 25.94 0.35
C SER A 195 19.30 24.64 0.67
N GLY A 196 18.85 23.52 0.11
CA GLY A 196 19.44 22.21 0.37
C GLY A 196 19.04 21.62 1.73
N ASP A 197 19.88 20.77 2.29
CA ASP A 197 19.57 20.13 3.58
C ASP A 197 19.72 21.10 4.76
N CYS A 198 18.78 21.08 5.71
CA CYS A 198 18.85 21.96 6.88
C CYS A 198 19.47 21.29 8.13
N LEU A 199 18.75 20.39 8.82
CA LEU A 199 19.22 19.74 10.04
C LEU A 199 19.73 18.33 9.75
N ASN A 200 21.03 18.09 9.93
CA ASN A 200 21.68 16.82 9.56
C ASN A 200 22.13 16.05 10.81
N ILE A 201 21.33 15.07 11.23
CA ILE A 201 21.60 14.21 12.39
C ILE A 201 22.56 13.09 11.98
N ARG A 202 23.74 13.10 12.60
CA ARG A 202 24.87 12.18 12.39
C ARG A 202 25.37 11.59 13.71
N ALA A 203 24.44 11.29 14.61
CA ALA A 203 24.72 10.66 15.89
C ALA A 203 23.55 9.79 16.33
N SER A 204 23.84 8.83 17.20
CA SER A 204 22.82 8.09 17.96
C SER A 204 22.48 8.84 19.26
N ASN A 205 21.35 8.48 19.89
CA ASN A 205 20.88 9.06 21.15
C ASN A 205 20.70 10.58 21.05
N VAL A 206 19.92 11.00 20.05
CA VAL A 206 19.63 12.40 19.76
C VAL A 206 18.15 12.64 19.98
N VAL A 207 17.80 13.68 20.73
CA VAL A 207 16.45 14.23 20.77
C VAL A 207 16.49 15.58 20.08
N LEU A 208 15.71 15.77 19.03
CA LEU A 208 15.50 17.06 18.38
C LEU A 208 14.07 17.53 18.64
N ASP A 209 13.95 18.59 19.42
CA ASP A 209 12.68 19.25 19.72
C ASP A 209 12.63 20.64 19.09
N CYS A 210 11.85 20.80 18.02
CA CYS A 210 11.75 22.11 17.39
C CYS A 210 10.92 23.12 18.19
N LYS A 211 10.24 22.71 19.27
CA LYS A 211 9.39 23.59 20.10
C LYS A 211 8.36 24.39 19.28
N GLY A 212 7.81 23.77 18.23
CA GLY A 212 6.86 24.38 17.30
C GLY A 212 7.49 25.23 16.19
N ASN A 213 8.80 25.52 16.25
CA ASN A 213 9.45 26.38 15.27
C ASN A 213 9.53 25.75 13.88
N ALA A 214 9.59 26.61 12.87
CA ALA A 214 9.63 26.23 11.48
C ALA A 214 11.05 25.90 11.00
N VAL A 215 11.15 24.86 10.17
CA VAL A 215 12.28 24.57 9.30
C VAL A 215 11.79 24.75 7.87
N GLN A 216 12.23 25.81 7.20
CA GLN A 216 11.69 26.26 5.91
C GLN A 216 12.69 26.08 4.77
N GLY A 217 12.30 25.29 3.77
CA GLY A 217 13.03 25.16 2.51
C GLY A 217 12.62 26.26 1.52
N ALA A 218 13.54 26.61 0.61
CA ALA A 218 13.37 27.73 -0.31
C ALA A 218 12.81 27.33 -1.69
N ASP A 219 13.03 26.10 -2.13
CA ASP A 219 12.92 25.73 -3.55
C ASP A 219 12.53 24.26 -3.78
N PHE A 220 12.02 23.57 -2.75
CA PHE A 220 11.71 22.14 -2.77
C PHE A 220 12.90 21.22 -3.08
N ASN A 221 14.13 21.72 -2.98
CA ASN A 221 15.34 20.92 -3.00
C ASN A 221 15.81 20.60 -1.57
N GLY A 222 16.57 19.51 -1.43
CA GLY A 222 17.12 19.07 -0.15
C GLY A 222 16.08 18.55 0.85
N VAL A 223 16.53 18.35 2.09
CA VAL A 223 15.72 17.78 3.18
C VAL A 223 15.70 18.72 4.40
N GLY A 224 14.52 18.91 5.00
CA GLY A 224 14.39 19.71 6.22
C GLY A 224 15.16 19.10 7.39
N ILE A 225 14.85 17.86 7.75
CA ILE A 225 15.54 17.11 8.81
C ILE A 225 15.96 15.76 8.26
N VAL A 226 17.27 15.47 8.30
CA VAL A 226 17.82 14.22 7.80
C VAL A 226 18.56 13.43 8.87
N VAL A 227 18.27 12.14 8.98
CA VAL A 227 19.04 11.17 9.76
C VAL A 227 19.92 10.38 8.80
N ARG A 228 21.24 10.58 8.89
CA ARG A 228 22.22 9.98 7.98
C ARG A 228 22.85 8.71 8.58
N LYS A 229 23.24 7.78 7.72
CA LYS A 229 24.07 6.63 8.14
C LYS A 229 25.42 7.08 8.72
N LEU A 230 25.99 6.27 9.61
CA LEU A 230 27.24 6.52 10.32
C LEU A 230 28.40 5.66 9.78
N GLY A 231 29.61 6.02 10.19
CA GLY A 231 30.84 5.32 9.87
C GLY A 231 31.47 5.72 8.54
N LEU A 232 32.74 5.34 8.34
CA LEU A 232 33.56 5.73 7.18
C LEU A 232 32.94 5.32 5.83
N LEU A 233 32.10 4.28 5.83
CA LEU A 233 31.41 3.77 4.64
C LEU A 233 29.89 4.00 4.69
N GLY A 234 29.36 4.67 5.73
CA GLY A 234 27.91 4.91 5.85
C GLY A 234 27.11 3.61 6.01
N ASN A 235 27.60 2.64 6.77
CA ASN A 235 26.94 1.33 6.95
C ASN A 235 26.30 1.16 8.32
N GLU A 236 26.60 2.05 9.27
CA GLU A 236 26.05 1.97 10.62
C GLU A 236 24.75 2.76 10.72
N ARG A 237 23.72 2.16 11.33
CA ARG A 237 22.43 2.80 11.57
C ARG A 237 22.48 3.62 12.87
N PRO A 238 22.17 4.93 12.84
CA PRO A 238 21.89 5.68 14.07
C PRO A 238 20.80 5.02 14.91
N LYS A 239 20.99 5.01 16.23
CA LYS A 239 20.06 4.45 17.20
C LYS A 239 19.40 5.54 18.02
N ASN A 240 18.16 5.32 18.45
CA ASN A 240 17.46 6.17 19.43
C ASN A 240 17.48 7.65 19.02
N VAL A 241 16.94 7.95 17.83
CA VAL A 241 16.80 9.33 17.35
C VAL A 241 15.33 9.72 17.49
N GLU A 242 15.05 10.78 18.23
CA GLU A 242 13.72 11.35 18.42
C GLU A 242 13.63 12.70 17.69
N ILE A 243 12.57 12.90 16.92
CA ILE A 243 12.30 14.15 16.19
C ILE A 243 10.87 14.57 16.48
N ARG A 244 10.69 15.72 17.12
CA ARG A 244 9.37 16.18 17.56
C ARG A 244 9.12 17.67 17.48
N ASN A 245 7.83 18.01 17.47
CA ASN A 245 7.33 19.37 17.53
C ASN A 245 7.88 20.30 16.42
N CYS A 246 8.22 19.75 15.25
CA CYS A 246 8.76 20.52 14.12
C CYS A 246 7.68 20.88 13.12
N THR A 247 7.74 22.11 12.60
CA THR A 247 6.96 22.54 11.43
C THR A 247 7.89 22.58 10.22
N VAL A 248 7.75 21.67 9.26
CA VAL A 248 8.67 21.56 8.11
C VAL A 248 7.92 21.70 6.78
N SER A 249 8.38 22.61 5.93
CA SER A 249 7.80 22.83 4.59
C SER A 249 8.83 23.30 3.57
N GLY A 250 8.51 23.20 2.27
CA GLY A 250 9.34 23.74 1.19
C GLY A 250 10.58 22.90 0.84
N PHE A 251 10.66 21.64 1.28
CA PHE A 251 11.76 20.72 0.94
C PHE A 251 11.31 19.61 -0.01
N ARG A 252 12.26 18.83 -0.53
CA ARG A 252 11.93 17.57 -1.23
C ARG A 252 11.29 16.59 -0.26
N TYR A 253 11.89 16.45 0.92
CA TYR A 253 11.36 15.70 2.05
C TYR A 253 11.37 16.57 3.30
N GLY A 254 10.28 16.60 4.05
CA GLY A 254 10.26 17.24 5.36
C GLY A 254 11.24 16.54 6.32
N ILE A 255 11.05 15.24 6.50
CA ILE A 255 11.94 14.36 7.26
C ILE A 255 12.37 13.18 6.39
N TYR A 256 13.68 12.95 6.30
CA TYR A 256 14.26 11.81 5.60
C TYR A 256 15.17 11.02 6.54
N VAL A 257 14.93 9.73 6.69
CA VAL A 257 15.80 8.82 7.45
C VAL A 257 16.39 7.84 6.47
N GLU A 258 17.71 7.90 6.29
CA GLU A 258 18.43 6.95 5.44
C GLU A 258 18.40 5.53 6.02
N SER A 259 18.56 5.45 7.34
CA SER A 259 18.39 4.26 8.16
C SER A 259 18.37 4.64 9.63
N SER A 260 17.68 3.86 10.45
CA SER A 260 17.77 3.96 11.90
C SER A 260 17.32 2.67 12.58
N SER A 261 17.74 2.50 13.83
CA SER A 261 17.16 1.52 14.74
C SER A 261 16.50 2.26 15.90
N GLY A 262 15.17 2.16 16.03
CA GLY A 262 14.44 2.84 17.11
C GLY A 262 14.29 4.36 16.92
N VAL A 263 14.08 4.84 15.70
CA VAL A 263 13.72 6.25 15.48
C VAL A 263 12.30 6.53 15.99
N PHE A 264 12.07 7.69 16.58
CA PHE A 264 10.75 8.14 17.01
C PHE A 264 10.44 9.52 16.41
N ILE A 265 9.53 9.57 15.44
CA ILE A 265 9.12 10.80 14.75
C ILE A 265 7.69 11.11 15.18
N HIS A 266 7.49 12.18 15.94
CA HIS A 266 6.15 12.47 16.46
C HIS A 266 5.79 13.94 16.65
N HIS A 267 4.49 14.25 16.58
CA HIS A 267 3.98 15.61 16.82
C HIS A 267 4.58 16.66 15.87
N ASN A 268 4.93 16.26 14.65
CA ASN A 268 5.44 17.16 13.62
C ASN A 268 4.33 17.57 12.65
N THR A 269 4.44 18.78 12.11
CA THR A 269 3.62 19.29 11.00
C THR A 269 4.50 19.38 9.76
N LEU A 270 4.28 18.51 8.79
CA LEU A 270 5.09 18.31 7.59
C LEU A 270 4.21 18.53 6.36
N THR A 271 4.09 19.79 5.96
CA THR A 271 3.11 20.18 4.94
C THR A 271 3.75 21.01 3.84
N ARG A 272 3.17 20.99 2.63
CA ARG A 272 3.69 21.78 1.49
C ARG A 272 5.18 21.50 1.23
N ASN A 273 5.57 20.23 1.33
CA ASN A 273 6.81 19.75 0.74
C ASN A 273 6.55 19.36 -0.72
N TYR A 274 7.58 18.87 -1.41
CA TYR A 274 7.52 18.62 -2.84
C TYR A 274 6.33 17.74 -3.23
N ASP A 275 5.64 18.20 -4.27
CA ASP A 275 4.57 17.50 -4.95
C ASP A 275 4.98 17.33 -6.42
N ASP A 276 4.82 16.14 -6.98
CA ASP A 276 5.28 15.78 -8.34
C ASP A 276 4.22 16.03 -9.42
N VAL A 277 3.20 16.81 -9.09
CA VAL A 277 2.06 17.12 -9.97
C VAL A 277 2.07 18.57 -10.48
N ASP A 278 1.39 18.82 -11.59
CA ASP A 278 1.14 20.19 -12.07
C ASP A 278 0.00 20.89 -11.29
N GLY A 279 -0.32 22.14 -11.65
CA GLY A 279 -1.38 22.92 -11.01
C GLY A 279 -2.80 22.33 -11.10
N ARG A 280 -3.01 21.29 -11.90
CA ARG A 280 -4.27 20.54 -12.04
C ARG A 280 -4.24 19.22 -11.25
N ARG A 281 -3.23 19.01 -10.41
CA ARG A 281 -2.89 17.72 -9.80
C ARG A 281 -2.63 16.60 -10.82
N TYR A 282 -2.18 16.97 -12.03
CA TYR A 282 -1.85 15.98 -13.05
C TYR A 282 -0.44 15.43 -12.81
N GLY A 283 -0.33 14.11 -12.65
CA GLY A 283 0.90 13.41 -12.32
C GLY A 283 1.11 12.14 -13.13
N ILE A 284 2.03 11.31 -12.66
CA ILE A 284 2.42 10.06 -13.33
C ILE A 284 1.41 8.95 -13.00
N PHE A 285 0.90 8.27 -14.04
CA PHE A 285 0.22 6.99 -13.91
C PHE A 285 1.25 5.87 -13.80
N LEU A 286 1.09 4.97 -12.81
CA LEU A 286 1.99 3.84 -12.55
C LEU A 286 3.47 4.26 -12.41
N GLY A 287 3.98 4.35 -11.19
CA GLY A 287 5.41 4.58 -10.96
C GLY A 287 5.71 4.84 -9.49
N MET A 288 6.99 4.87 -9.14
CA MET A 288 7.44 5.32 -7.82
C MET A 288 7.45 6.84 -7.78
N VAL A 289 6.65 7.37 -6.87
CA VAL A 289 6.56 8.80 -6.60
C VAL A 289 7.61 9.18 -5.56
N GLU A 290 8.16 10.38 -5.69
CA GLU A 290 9.22 10.89 -4.83
C GLU A 290 8.88 12.30 -4.35
N GLY A 291 9.25 12.61 -3.13
CA GLY A 291 8.91 13.83 -2.41
C GLY A 291 7.77 13.61 -1.42
N GLY A 292 7.74 14.41 -0.35
CA GLY A 292 6.71 14.23 0.67
C GLY A 292 7.06 14.72 2.07
N GLY A 293 6.26 14.25 3.03
CA GLY A 293 6.38 14.59 4.44
C GLY A 293 7.50 13.81 5.12
N ILE A 294 7.28 12.51 5.33
CA ILE A 294 8.22 11.60 6.01
C ILE A 294 8.63 10.50 5.06
N ARG A 295 9.94 10.27 4.92
CA ARG A 295 10.50 9.10 4.24
C ARG A 295 11.43 8.35 5.20
N LEU A 296 11.12 7.10 5.48
CA LEU A 296 11.88 6.21 6.36
C LEU A 296 12.43 5.02 5.56
N ASN A 297 13.74 4.96 5.38
CA ASN A 297 14.40 3.86 4.65
C ASN A 297 15.15 2.94 5.62
N GLU A 298 15.33 1.67 5.23
CA GLU A 298 16.26 0.71 5.84
C GLU A 298 16.27 0.71 7.38
N SER A 299 15.11 0.80 8.00
CA SER A 299 14.96 1.02 9.43
C SER A 299 14.29 -0.15 10.14
N ASN A 300 14.51 -0.25 11.45
CA ASN A 300 13.78 -1.20 12.28
C ASN A 300 13.34 -0.62 13.62
N ASN A 301 12.27 -1.19 14.18
CA ASN A 301 11.73 -0.85 15.50
C ASN A 301 11.39 0.64 15.65
N GLY A 302 11.09 1.32 14.54
CA GLY A 302 10.81 2.75 14.50
C GLY A 302 9.34 3.06 14.78
N ARG A 303 9.08 4.30 15.22
CA ARG A 303 7.75 4.82 15.52
C ARG A 303 7.54 6.14 14.76
N VAL A 304 6.45 6.22 14.01
CA VAL A 304 6.00 7.43 13.31
C VAL A 304 4.59 7.72 13.80
N GLU A 305 4.45 8.65 14.75
CA GLU A 305 3.20 8.80 15.51
C GLU A 305 2.73 10.23 15.66
N ASN A 306 1.41 10.48 15.60
CA ASN A 306 0.84 11.81 15.88
C ASN A 306 1.40 12.92 14.98
N ASN A 307 1.78 12.62 13.74
CA ASN A 307 2.25 13.63 12.79
C ASN A 307 1.10 14.07 11.87
N ASN A 308 1.19 15.31 11.40
CA ASN A 308 0.39 15.81 10.29
C ASN A 308 1.29 15.90 9.05
N ALA A 309 1.10 15.01 8.07
CA ALA A 309 1.90 14.88 6.87
C ALA A 309 1.04 15.03 5.59
N ASN A 310 0.51 16.23 5.35
CA ASN A 310 -0.46 16.49 4.28
C ASN A 310 0.05 17.45 3.18
N THR A 311 -0.69 17.52 2.06
CA THR A 311 -0.50 18.53 1.00
C THR A 311 0.87 18.47 0.32
N GLN A 312 1.20 17.31 -0.24
CA GLN A 312 2.48 17.00 -0.92
C GLN A 312 2.32 15.70 -1.73
N ALA A 313 3.39 15.20 -2.35
CA ALA A 313 3.32 13.96 -3.13
C ALA A 313 2.91 12.74 -2.28
N ILE A 314 3.66 12.45 -1.22
CA ILE A 314 3.40 11.34 -0.29
C ILE A 314 3.45 11.87 1.14
N GLY A 315 2.50 11.49 1.99
CA GLY A 315 2.53 11.91 3.39
C GLY A 315 3.59 11.16 4.20
N ILE A 316 3.45 9.83 4.29
CA ILE A 316 4.39 8.94 5.01
C ILE A 316 4.81 7.79 4.10
N ASP A 317 6.11 7.62 3.87
CA ASP A 317 6.68 6.64 2.96
C ASP A 317 7.74 5.78 3.68
N ILE A 318 7.44 4.51 3.91
CA ILE A 318 8.29 3.56 4.62
C ILE A 318 8.84 2.55 3.61
N ARG A 319 10.16 2.43 3.52
CA ARG A 319 10.84 1.58 2.53
C ARG A 319 11.87 0.66 3.15
N SER A 320 11.89 -0.59 2.68
CA SER A 320 12.88 -1.62 3.04
C SER A 320 13.10 -1.74 4.55
N SER A 321 12.01 -1.71 5.32
CA SER A 321 12.04 -1.58 6.78
C SER A 321 11.23 -2.70 7.47
N THR A 322 11.40 -2.87 8.78
CA THR A 322 10.68 -3.91 9.52
C THR A 322 10.34 -3.51 10.95
N GLY A 323 9.22 -3.99 11.50
CA GLY A 323 8.82 -3.64 12.87
C GLY A 323 8.59 -2.14 13.05
N ILE A 324 8.05 -1.46 12.02
CA ILE A 324 7.74 -0.03 12.09
C ILE A 324 6.30 0.13 12.57
N HIS A 325 6.08 1.06 13.50
CA HIS A 325 4.75 1.45 13.94
C HIS A 325 4.38 2.83 13.41
N VAL A 326 3.35 2.90 12.58
CA VAL A 326 2.82 4.14 12.02
C VAL A 326 1.44 4.38 12.63
N ARG A 327 1.33 5.29 13.62
CA ARG A 327 0.11 5.43 14.41
C ARG A 327 -0.43 6.84 14.54
N SER A 328 -1.76 6.98 14.50
CA SER A 328 -2.41 8.26 14.86
C SER A 328 -1.92 9.47 14.05
N ASN A 329 -1.48 9.24 12.81
CA ASN A 329 -1.08 10.32 11.91
C ASN A 329 -2.26 10.79 11.07
N ASP A 330 -2.24 12.06 10.69
CA ASP A 330 -3.04 12.58 9.58
C ASP A 330 -2.17 12.66 8.34
N SER A 331 -2.50 11.86 7.33
CA SER A 331 -1.79 11.79 6.05
C SER A 331 -2.74 12.06 4.88
N SER A 332 -3.54 13.11 5.03
CA SER A 332 -4.57 13.50 4.06
C SER A 332 -4.04 14.43 2.94
N ASN A 333 -4.85 14.66 1.91
CA ASN A 333 -4.67 15.67 0.86
C ASN A 333 -3.36 15.57 0.07
N ASN A 334 -2.71 14.41 0.06
CA ASN A 334 -1.54 14.16 -0.78
C ASN A 334 -1.97 13.89 -2.23
N SER A 335 -1.05 13.99 -3.18
CA SER A 335 -1.37 13.72 -4.57
C SER A 335 -1.21 12.23 -4.94
N ALA A 336 -0.32 11.48 -4.29
CA ALA A 336 -0.21 10.02 -4.45
C ALA A 336 -0.81 9.30 -3.24
N TRP A 337 -0.01 9.12 -2.19
CA TRP A 337 -0.35 8.21 -1.11
C TRP A 337 -0.38 8.95 0.22
N GLY A 338 -1.37 8.64 1.04
CA GLY A 338 -1.35 9.01 2.44
C GLY A 338 -0.20 8.28 3.12
N ILE A 339 -0.27 6.96 3.18
CA ILE A 339 0.76 6.10 3.77
C ILE A 339 1.17 5.05 2.73
N ASN A 340 2.47 4.94 2.49
CA ASN A 340 3.04 4.00 1.53
C ASN A 340 4.07 3.08 2.19
N LEU A 341 3.94 1.78 1.98
CA LEU A 341 4.88 0.76 2.42
C LEU A 341 5.51 0.07 1.19
N VAL A 342 6.84 0.05 1.12
CA VAL A 342 7.59 -0.63 0.04
C VAL A 342 8.59 -1.58 0.67
N GLN A 343 8.60 -2.86 0.27
CA GLN A 343 9.49 -3.87 0.86
C GLN A 343 9.51 -3.85 2.39
N THR A 344 8.37 -3.56 3.01
CA THR A 344 8.26 -3.37 4.46
C THR A 344 7.52 -4.55 5.07
N THR A 345 8.06 -5.11 6.16
CA THR A 345 7.55 -6.36 6.72
C THR A 345 7.30 -6.26 8.22
N ASN A 346 6.39 -7.08 8.73
CA ASN A 346 6.12 -7.22 10.17
C ASN A 346 5.90 -5.85 10.86
N SER A 347 5.23 -4.94 10.17
CA SER A 347 5.01 -3.56 10.61
C SER A 347 3.52 -3.30 10.83
N GLU A 348 3.19 -2.25 11.58
CA GLU A 348 1.82 -1.89 11.93
C GLU A 348 1.50 -0.48 11.45
N VAL A 349 0.36 -0.32 10.78
CA VAL A 349 -0.23 0.97 10.41
C VAL A 349 -1.59 1.04 11.08
N SER A 350 -1.74 1.84 12.14
CA SER A 350 -2.96 1.85 12.94
C SER A 350 -3.47 3.19 13.42
N GLY A 351 -4.79 3.35 13.46
CA GLY A 351 -5.43 4.58 13.97
C GLY A 351 -5.09 5.85 13.18
N ASN A 352 -4.65 5.73 11.93
CA ASN A 352 -4.32 6.88 11.09
C ASN A 352 -5.56 7.37 10.34
N THR A 353 -5.53 8.64 9.93
CA THR A 353 -6.53 9.25 9.06
C THR A 353 -5.92 9.56 7.70
N THR A 354 -6.57 9.10 6.63
CA THR A 354 -6.16 9.40 5.25
C THR A 354 -7.38 9.79 4.41
N ASN A 355 -7.49 11.06 4.03
CA ASN A 355 -8.56 11.58 3.16
C ASN A 355 -7.97 12.31 1.94
N GLY A 356 -8.68 12.37 0.83
CA GLY A 356 -8.29 13.24 -0.29
C GLY A 356 -6.94 12.93 -0.95
N ASN A 357 -6.44 11.69 -0.84
CA ASN A 357 -5.20 11.28 -1.49
C ASN A 357 -5.48 10.84 -2.93
N VAL A 358 -5.29 11.78 -3.86
CA VAL A 358 -5.71 11.64 -5.25
C VAL A 358 -4.91 12.55 -6.20
N ARG A 359 -4.60 12.01 -7.38
CA ARG A 359 -4.05 12.74 -8.54
C ARG A 359 -4.84 12.41 -9.80
N TYR A 360 -4.70 13.29 -10.78
CA TYR A 360 -5.12 13.07 -12.16
C TYR A 360 -3.96 12.52 -12.98
N CYS A 361 -4.28 11.76 -14.02
CA CYS A 361 -3.31 11.24 -14.96
C CYS A 361 -4.05 10.78 -16.23
N THR A 362 -3.27 10.43 -17.25
CA THR A 362 -3.76 9.62 -18.37
C THR A 362 -3.43 8.15 -18.09
N TRP A 363 -4.44 7.30 -18.06
CA TRP A 363 -4.28 5.85 -17.98
C TRP A 363 -4.84 5.13 -19.22
N GLY A 364 -4.39 3.90 -19.45
CA GLY A 364 -4.91 3.02 -20.50
C GLY A 364 -4.97 3.67 -21.89
N ALA A 365 -6.13 3.55 -22.56
CA ALA A 365 -6.41 4.02 -23.92
C ALA A 365 -6.48 5.56 -24.09
N GLY A 366 -5.71 6.31 -23.30
CA GLY A 366 -5.67 7.78 -23.37
C GLY A 366 -6.73 8.48 -22.51
N VAL A 367 -7.41 7.75 -21.62
CA VAL A 367 -8.46 8.32 -20.76
C VAL A 367 -7.80 9.14 -19.65
N VAL A 368 -8.21 10.40 -19.50
CA VAL A 368 -7.78 11.29 -18.42
C VAL A 368 -8.79 11.19 -17.28
N GLY A 369 -8.31 10.94 -16.06
CA GLY A 369 -9.19 10.86 -14.91
C GLY A 369 -8.43 10.93 -13.57
N PRO A 370 -9.18 11.08 -12.46
CA PRO A 370 -8.64 10.99 -11.12
C PRO A 370 -8.39 9.54 -10.70
N GLY A 371 -7.61 9.30 -9.65
CA GLY A 371 -7.36 7.97 -9.09
C GLY A 371 -5.92 7.55 -9.29
N CYS A 372 -5.55 7.13 -10.49
CA CYS A 372 -4.14 6.98 -10.91
C CYS A 372 -3.23 6.19 -9.95
N ASP A 373 -3.72 5.12 -9.35
CA ASP A 373 -3.04 4.36 -8.28
C ASP A 373 -2.65 5.21 -7.06
N ALA A 374 -3.32 6.34 -6.83
CA ALA A 374 -3.30 7.07 -5.58
C ALA A 374 -4.25 6.42 -4.57
N GLY A 375 -4.00 6.61 -3.29
CA GLY A 375 -4.90 6.09 -2.28
C GLY A 375 -4.51 6.43 -0.84
N GLY A 376 -5.34 5.98 0.09
CA GLY A 376 -5.14 6.22 1.51
C GLY A 376 -3.89 5.49 2.02
N ILE A 377 -3.93 4.16 1.98
CA ILE A 377 -2.84 3.29 2.45
C ILE A 377 -2.46 2.29 1.35
N THR A 378 -1.17 2.24 1.03
CA THR A 378 -0.67 1.39 -0.05
C THR A 378 0.47 0.50 0.44
N MET A 379 0.43 -0.77 0.03
CA MET A 379 1.50 -1.74 0.24
C MET A 379 2.04 -2.19 -1.11
N GLN A 380 3.35 -2.12 -1.32
CA GLN A 380 3.99 -2.41 -2.60
C GLN A 380 5.20 -3.32 -2.42
N ASP A 381 5.58 -3.98 -3.52
CA ASP A 381 6.87 -4.66 -3.69
C ASP A 381 7.25 -5.57 -2.52
N GLY A 382 6.45 -6.61 -2.31
CA GLY A 382 6.70 -7.64 -1.31
C GLY A 382 6.43 -7.23 0.14
N SER A 383 5.75 -6.11 0.38
CA SER A 383 5.39 -5.68 1.75
C SER A 383 4.43 -6.68 2.40
N SER A 384 4.97 -7.55 3.27
CA SER A 384 4.32 -8.77 3.74
C SER A 384 4.31 -8.86 5.28
N GLY A 385 3.31 -9.53 5.85
CA GLY A 385 3.21 -9.71 7.30
C GLY A 385 2.87 -8.43 8.06
N ASN A 386 2.30 -7.42 7.39
CA ASN A 386 1.95 -6.15 8.02
C ASN A 386 0.51 -6.15 8.55
N HIS A 387 0.28 -5.35 9.58
CA HIS A 387 -1.02 -5.18 10.22
C HIS A 387 -1.55 -3.76 9.95
N ILE A 388 -2.62 -3.66 9.20
CA ILE A 388 -3.30 -2.40 8.86
C ILE A 388 -4.60 -2.35 9.66
N LEU A 389 -4.59 -1.64 10.79
CA LEU A 389 -5.60 -1.80 11.85
C LEU A 389 -6.32 -0.50 12.20
N ASN A 390 -7.65 -0.51 12.26
CA ASN A 390 -8.45 0.57 12.86
C ASN A 390 -8.14 1.97 12.29
N ASN A 391 -7.84 2.08 10.99
CA ASN A 391 -7.62 3.37 10.33
C ASN A 391 -8.95 3.96 9.82
N GLU A 392 -9.01 5.29 9.76
CA GLU A 392 -10.05 6.05 9.06
C GLU A 392 -9.55 6.40 7.64
N VAL A 393 -10.06 5.68 6.64
CA VAL A 393 -9.68 5.85 5.24
C VAL A 393 -10.89 6.39 4.49
N GLY A 394 -11.01 7.71 4.42
CA GLY A 394 -12.26 8.36 4.05
C GLY A 394 -12.26 9.03 2.68
N SER A 395 -13.13 10.01 2.55
CA SER A 395 -13.56 10.57 1.27
C SER A 395 -12.45 11.15 0.41
N GLY A 396 -12.56 10.98 -0.90
CA GLY A 396 -11.72 11.65 -1.89
C GLY A 396 -10.36 10.99 -2.11
N ASN A 397 -10.08 9.84 -1.48
CA ASN A 397 -9.00 8.98 -1.92
C ASN A 397 -9.36 8.32 -3.26
N GLY A 398 -8.34 8.05 -4.09
CA GLY A 398 -8.50 7.20 -5.28
C GLY A 398 -8.96 5.80 -4.88
N ASN A 399 -8.03 5.00 -4.36
CA ASN A 399 -8.31 3.74 -3.66
C ASN A 399 -8.24 3.93 -2.15
N GLY A 400 -8.90 3.06 -1.40
CA GLY A 400 -8.83 3.09 0.07
C GLY A 400 -7.52 2.49 0.57
N ILE A 401 -7.53 1.16 0.78
CA ILE A 401 -6.34 0.38 1.12
C ILE A 401 -6.04 -0.56 -0.03
N PHE A 402 -4.84 -0.57 -0.59
CA PHE A 402 -4.53 -1.54 -1.65
C PHE A 402 -3.11 -2.08 -1.66
N ILE A 403 -3.00 -3.38 -2.00
CA ILE A 403 -1.74 -4.10 -2.20
C ILE A 403 -1.43 -4.06 -3.70
N LYS A 404 -0.52 -3.16 -4.06
CA LYS A 404 -0.12 -2.92 -5.45
C LYS A 404 0.87 -3.99 -5.92
N ALA A 405 0.47 -4.75 -6.94
CA ALA A 405 1.25 -5.86 -7.49
C ALA A 405 1.34 -5.82 -9.03
N HIS A 406 1.68 -4.66 -9.60
CA HIS A 406 1.92 -4.49 -11.05
C HIS A 406 3.35 -4.89 -11.44
N GLY A 407 3.59 -6.20 -11.60
CA GLY A 407 4.91 -6.70 -12.05
C GLY A 407 6.00 -6.64 -10.99
N VAL A 408 5.63 -6.35 -9.74
CA VAL A 408 6.47 -6.46 -8.54
C VAL A 408 5.91 -7.57 -7.64
N PRO A 409 6.74 -8.18 -6.78
CA PRO A 409 6.25 -9.15 -5.79
C PRO A 409 5.03 -8.62 -5.02
N CYS A 410 3.99 -9.43 -4.88
CA CYS A 410 2.85 -9.09 -4.03
C CYS A 410 3.26 -9.10 -2.53
N GLY A 411 2.59 -8.26 -1.73
CA GLY A 411 2.54 -8.37 -0.28
C GLY A 411 1.64 -9.50 0.23
N ASN A 412 2.23 -10.51 0.87
CA ASN A 412 1.53 -11.69 1.39
C ASN A 412 1.33 -11.63 2.90
N ASN A 413 0.39 -12.42 3.41
CA ASN A 413 0.17 -12.62 4.85
C ASN A 413 -0.07 -11.32 5.63
N ASN A 414 -0.63 -10.28 4.99
CA ASN A 414 -1.01 -9.06 5.67
C ASN A 414 -2.39 -9.21 6.32
N ILE A 415 -2.63 -8.46 7.39
CA ILE A 415 -3.93 -8.36 8.07
C ILE A 415 -4.45 -6.94 7.88
N ILE A 416 -5.61 -6.80 7.25
CA ILE A 416 -6.36 -5.55 7.11
C ILE A 416 -7.61 -5.70 7.96
N ALA A 417 -7.64 -5.09 9.15
CA ALA A 417 -8.72 -5.34 10.10
C ALA A 417 -9.24 -4.12 10.86
N GLY A 418 -10.55 -4.12 11.13
CA GLY A 418 -11.21 -3.08 11.92
C GLY A 418 -11.18 -1.67 11.31
N ASN A 419 -10.77 -1.54 10.04
CA ASN A 419 -10.69 -0.23 9.38
C ASN A 419 -12.09 0.26 9.00
N ARG A 420 -12.27 1.57 9.06
CA ARG A 420 -13.45 2.26 8.54
C ARG A 420 -13.03 2.92 7.21
N ILE A 421 -13.59 2.42 6.12
CA ILE A 421 -13.23 2.83 4.77
C ILE A 421 -14.48 3.32 4.05
N HIS A 422 -14.50 4.57 3.63
CA HIS A 422 -15.73 5.15 3.11
C HIS A 422 -15.53 6.24 2.07
N ASP A 423 -16.54 6.39 1.20
CA ASP A 423 -16.60 7.45 0.18
C ASP A 423 -15.34 7.45 -0.72
N ILE A 424 -14.86 6.24 -1.04
CA ILE A 424 -13.70 5.99 -1.90
C ILE A 424 -14.13 6.06 -3.36
N MET A 425 -13.28 6.65 -4.20
CA MET A 425 -13.58 6.84 -5.61
C MET A 425 -13.67 5.51 -6.38
N TYR A 426 -12.84 4.52 -6.03
CA TYR A 426 -12.75 3.20 -6.66
C TYR A 426 -13.02 2.07 -5.66
N ASN A 427 -12.00 1.24 -5.42
CA ASN A 427 -12.06 0.07 -4.56
C ASN A 427 -11.73 0.50 -3.13
N ALA A 428 -12.62 0.21 -2.19
CA ALA A 428 -12.33 0.45 -0.76
C ALA A 428 -11.13 -0.40 -0.31
N ILE A 429 -11.08 -1.67 -0.71
CA ILE A 429 -9.90 -2.53 -0.59
C ILE A 429 -9.58 -3.18 -1.94
N GLU A 430 -8.31 -3.19 -2.34
CA GLU A 430 -7.84 -3.87 -3.55
C GLU A 430 -6.58 -4.72 -3.28
N LEU A 431 -6.54 -5.93 -3.82
CA LEU A 431 -5.33 -6.76 -3.85
C LEU A 431 -5.31 -7.65 -5.10
N GLY A 432 -4.13 -7.94 -5.64
CA GLY A 432 -4.01 -8.85 -6.78
C GLY A 432 -2.72 -9.65 -6.73
N PHE A 433 -2.73 -10.87 -7.28
CA PHE A 433 -1.55 -11.74 -7.35
C PHE A 433 -1.05 -12.20 -5.97
N CYS A 434 -1.95 -12.22 -4.98
CA CYS A 434 -1.62 -12.24 -3.57
C CYS A 434 -2.11 -13.47 -2.82
N SER A 435 -1.40 -13.83 -1.75
CA SER A 435 -1.69 -15.01 -0.95
C SER A 435 -1.67 -14.78 0.55
N GLY A 436 -2.55 -15.51 1.25
CA GLY A 436 -2.57 -15.57 2.72
C GLY A 436 -3.00 -14.28 3.42
N ASN A 437 -3.51 -13.28 2.70
CA ASN A 437 -3.96 -12.03 3.31
C ASN A 437 -5.34 -12.22 3.97
N GLN A 438 -5.55 -11.48 5.05
CA GLN A 438 -6.77 -11.51 5.85
C GLN A 438 -7.41 -10.12 5.88
N ILE A 439 -8.66 -10.02 5.42
CA ILE A 439 -9.47 -8.80 5.42
C ILE A 439 -10.62 -9.04 6.37
N VAL A 440 -10.51 -8.56 7.62
CA VAL A 440 -11.36 -9.01 8.73
C VAL A 440 -12.03 -7.86 9.48
N GLY A 441 -13.36 -7.90 9.63
CA GLY A 441 -14.05 -6.97 10.52
C GLY A 441 -14.00 -5.50 10.10
N ASN A 442 -13.80 -5.21 8.81
CA ASN A 442 -13.78 -3.83 8.30
C ASN A 442 -15.19 -3.31 8.03
N ASN A 443 -15.37 -2.00 8.13
CA ASN A 443 -16.60 -1.30 7.77
C ASN A 443 -16.38 -0.49 6.49
N LEU A 444 -16.91 -0.99 5.37
CA LEU A 444 -16.73 -0.45 4.03
C LEU A 444 -18.05 0.14 3.54
N HIS A 445 -18.09 1.42 3.13
CA HIS A 445 -19.32 1.96 2.53
C HIS A 445 -19.13 3.05 1.48
N ASN A 446 -20.18 3.27 0.67
CA ASN A 446 -20.28 4.39 -0.29
C ASN A 446 -19.13 4.47 -1.30
N SER A 447 -18.64 3.34 -1.79
CA SER A 447 -17.56 3.29 -2.78
C SER A 447 -18.06 2.63 -4.07
N ILE A 448 -17.21 2.51 -5.11
CA ILE A 448 -17.61 1.76 -6.31
C ILE A 448 -17.68 0.28 -5.98
N ASP A 449 -16.54 -0.29 -5.58
CA ASP A 449 -16.44 -1.68 -5.14
C ASP A 449 -15.95 -1.70 -3.69
N GLY A 450 -16.47 -2.65 -2.90
CA GLY A 450 -16.00 -2.86 -1.54
C GLY A 450 -14.63 -3.51 -1.51
N ILE A 451 -14.55 -4.77 -1.91
CA ILE A 451 -13.29 -5.52 -1.98
C ILE A 451 -13.10 -6.05 -3.39
N TRP A 452 -12.02 -5.65 -4.04
CA TRP A 452 -11.59 -6.20 -5.32
C TRP A 452 -10.38 -7.12 -5.12
N MET A 453 -10.46 -8.33 -5.69
CA MET A 453 -9.35 -9.29 -5.68
C MET A 453 -9.16 -9.92 -7.07
N GLY A 454 -7.90 -10.08 -7.50
CA GLY A 454 -7.57 -10.72 -8.78
C GLY A 454 -6.39 -11.68 -8.70
N PHE A 455 -6.41 -12.81 -9.42
CA PHE A 455 -5.24 -13.72 -9.53
C PHE A 455 -4.65 -14.14 -8.18
N SER A 456 -5.50 -14.36 -7.18
CA SER A 456 -5.09 -14.49 -5.78
C SER A 456 -5.51 -15.84 -5.20
N LYS A 457 -4.78 -16.30 -4.18
CA LYS A 457 -4.96 -17.64 -3.62
C LYS A 457 -4.91 -17.67 -2.10
N GLY A 458 -5.83 -18.40 -1.46
CA GLY A 458 -5.72 -18.67 -0.02
C GLY A 458 -5.88 -17.43 0.85
N ASN A 459 -6.68 -16.45 0.42
CA ASN A 459 -6.99 -15.26 1.21
C ASN A 459 -8.33 -15.44 1.95
N VAL A 460 -8.49 -14.68 3.03
CA VAL A 460 -9.68 -14.72 3.89
C VAL A 460 -10.34 -13.34 3.92
N ILE A 461 -11.62 -13.27 3.58
CA ILE A 461 -12.47 -12.09 3.69
C ILE A 461 -13.57 -12.42 4.69
N LYS A 462 -13.45 -11.90 5.91
CA LYS A 462 -14.27 -12.38 7.03
C LYS A 462 -14.91 -11.28 7.86
N ASP A 463 -16.17 -11.46 8.25
CA ASP A 463 -16.88 -10.60 9.21
C ASP A 463 -16.89 -9.10 8.84
N ASN A 464 -16.73 -8.74 7.57
CA ASN A 464 -16.78 -7.35 7.12
C ASN A 464 -18.22 -6.87 6.98
N THR A 465 -18.46 -5.59 7.27
CA THR A 465 -19.71 -4.90 6.92
C THR A 465 -19.46 -4.07 5.67
N ILE A 466 -20.22 -4.35 4.61
CA ILE A 466 -20.07 -3.73 3.30
C ILE A 466 -21.43 -3.19 2.87
N ALA A 467 -21.54 -1.88 2.67
CA ALA A 467 -22.82 -1.25 2.38
C ALA A 467 -22.75 -0.17 1.30
N ASN A 468 -23.84 -0.01 0.54
CA ASN A 468 -24.02 1.10 -0.40
C ASN A 468 -22.89 1.18 -1.45
N MET A 469 -22.48 0.03 -1.99
CA MET A 469 -21.50 0.00 -3.07
C MET A 469 -22.22 0.21 -4.40
N ASN A 470 -21.70 1.11 -5.23
CA ASN A 470 -22.34 1.41 -6.53
C ASN A 470 -22.28 0.22 -7.49
N ASN A 471 -21.33 -0.70 -7.27
CA ASN A 471 -21.07 -1.83 -8.12
C ASN A 471 -21.04 -3.14 -7.30
N HIS A 472 -19.89 -3.63 -6.85
CA HIS A 472 -19.82 -4.91 -6.14
C HIS A 472 -19.55 -4.74 -4.64
N GLY A 473 -20.15 -5.57 -3.81
CA GLY A 473 -19.69 -5.72 -2.42
C GLY A 473 -18.29 -6.34 -2.39
N ILE A 474 -18.17 -7.55 -2.93
CA ILE A 474 -16.91 -8.27 -3.11
C ILE A 474 -16.85 -8.78 -4.56
N ILE A 475 -15.76 -8.49 -5.27
CA ILE A 475 -15.49 -9.00 -6.61
C ILE A 475 -14.15 -9.74 -6.64
N VAL A 476 -14.16 -10.94 -7.21
CA VAL A 476 -13.02 -11.86 -7.24
C VAL A 476 -12.83 -12.40 -8.66
N LEU A 477 -11.77 -11.93 -9.30
CA LEU A 477 -11.34 -12.31 -10.64
C LEU A 477 -10.28 -13.42 -10.57
N ASN A 478 -10.41 -14.47 -11.39
CA ASN A 478 -9.41 -15.53 -11.60
C ASN A 478 -8.70 -15.91 -10.30
N SER A 479 -9.38 -16.50 -9.32
CA SER A 479 -8.78 -16.75 -7.99
C SER A 479 -9.28 -18.06 -7.40
N LEU A 480 -8.46 -18.72 -6.59
CA LEU A 480 -8.77 -20.05 -6.07
C LEU A 480 -8.49 -20.19 -4.58
N GLU A 481 -9.20 -21.13 -3.95
CA GLU A 481 -8.97 -21.51 -2.54
C GLU A 481 -9.11 -20.33 -1.57
N ASN A 482 -9.96 -19.35 -1.87
CA ASN A 482 -10.23 -18.21 -0.97
C ASN A 482 -11.48 -18.46 -0.12
N GLU A 483 -11.50 -17.88 1.08
CA GLU A 483 -12.63 -17.90 1.99
C GLU A 483 -13.30 -16.53 2.04
N VAL A 484 -14.62 -16.51 1.88
CA VAL A 484 -15.49 -15.35 2.06
C VAL A 484 -16.58 -15.74 3.06
N SER A 485 -16.40 -15.35 4.32
CA SER A 485 -17.24 -15.85 5.41
C SER A 485 -17.77 -14.78 6.37
N GLY A 486 -19.01 -14.92 6.85
CA GLY A 486 -19.55 -14.05 7.91
C GLY A 486 -19.77 -12.59 7.52
N ASN A 487 -19.61 -12.22 6.25
CA ASN A 487 -19.72 -10.82 5.82
C ASN A 487 -21.19 -10.40 5.73
N GLN A 488 -21.45 -9.13 6.06
CA GLN A 488 -22.75 -8.47 5.88
C GLN A 488 -22.65 -7.53 4.68
N ILE A 489 -23.36 -7.85 3.59
CA ILE A 489 -23.28 -7.11 2.34
C ILE A 489 -24.68 -6.60 1.94
N ILE A 490 -24.84 -5.28 1.96
CA ILE A 490 -26.15 -4.62 1.89
C ILE A 490 -26.14 -3.55 0.81
N ASN A 491 -27.22 -3.50 0.01
CA ASN A 491 -27.45 -2.43 -0.96
C ASN A 491 -26.27 -2.22 -1.92
N THR A 492 -25.94 -3.26 -2.68
CA THR A 492 -24.96 -3.21 -3.77
C THR A 492 -25.59 -3.66 -5.09
N ARG A 493 -24.90 -3.53 -6.23
CA ARG A 493 -25.39 -4.15 -7.47
C ARG A 493 -25.27 -5.66 -7.38
N GLU A 494 -24.07 -6.16 -7.11
CA GLU A 494 -23.81 -7.59 -6.86
C GLU A 494 -23.13 -7.75 -5.51
N GLY A 495 -23.68 -8.58 -4.63
CA GLY A 495 -23.13 -8.76 -3.28
C GLY A 495 -21.73 -9.39 -3.32
N ILE A 496 -21.64 -10.60 -3.85
CA ILE A 496 -20.39 -11.35 -4.05
C ILE A 496 -20.34 -11.81 -5.50
N TYR A 497 -19.29 -11.46 -6.24
CA TYR A 497 -19.11 -11.84 -7.62
C TYR A 497 -17.77 -12.55 -7.85
N PHE A 498 -17.82 -13.84 -8.14
CA PHE A 498 -16.66 -14.64 -8.52
C PHE A 498 -16.72 -14.94 -10.00
N PHE A 499 -15.62 -14.65 -10.70
CA PHE A 499 -15.56 -14.95 -12.12
C PHE A 499 -14.19 -15.37 -12.62
N TRP A 500 -14.20 -16.12 -13.71
CA TRP A 500 -13.04 -16.43 -14.50
C TRP A 500 -13.16 -15.81 -15.89
N GLU A 501 -12.05 -15.33 -16.41
CA GLU A 501 -11.91 -14.98 -17.82
C GLU A 501 -10.59 -15.49 -18.38
N GLN A 502 -10.61 -15.84 -19.65
CA GLN A 502 -9.40 -16.25 -20.36
C GLN A 502 -8.47 -15.05 -20.55
N LYS A 503 -7.22 -15.18 -20.12
CA LYS A 503 -6.16 -14.20 -20.40
C LYS A 503 -5.15 -14.76 -21.39
N ASN A 504 -4.60 -13.88 -22.22
CA ASN A 504 -3.47 -14.21 -23.07
C ASN A 504 -2.20 -14.29 -22.19
N PRO A 505 -1.51 -15.45 -22.11
CA PRO A 505 -0.28 -15.57 -21.32
C PRO A 505 0.81 -14.57 -21.73
N GLY A 506 0.83 -14.12 -22.99
CA GLY A 506 1.80 -13.13 -23.46
C GLY A 506 1.68 -11.77 -22.77
N ASP A 507 0.46 -11.37 -22.39
CA ASP A 507 0.21 -10.11 -21.67
C ASP A 507 0.71 -10.21 -20.21
N PHE A 508 0.65 -11.43 -19.64
CA PHE A 508 1.05 -11.72 -18.27
C PHE A 508 2.28 -12.64 -18.21
N TRP A 509 3.33 -12.35 -18.98
CA TRP A 509 4.49 -13.25 -19.12
C TRP A 509 5.21 -13.66 -17.81
N TRP A 510 4.98 -12.93 -16.73
CA TRP A 510 5.54 -13.12 -15.38
C TRP A 510 4.64 -13.95 -14.46
N LEU A 511 3.43 -14.30 -14.92
CA LEU A 511 2.41 -15.02 -14.17
C LEU A 511 1.86 -16.17 -15.03
N ASP A 512 1.76 -17.36 -14.45
CA ASP A 512 0.97 -18.41 -15.08
C ASP A 512 -0.52 -18.12 -14.88
N VAL A 513 -1.14 -17.40 -15.82
CA VAL A 513 -2.57 -17.03 -15.77
C VAL A 513 -3.50 -18.25 -15.73
N ASN A 514 -3.05 -19.42 -16.22
CA ASN A 514 -3.83 -20.64 -16.21
C ASN A 514 -3.81 -21.34 -14.85
N ALA A 515 -2.87 -20.97 -13.96
CA ALA A 515 -2.83 -21.45 -12.59
C ALA A 515 -3.94 -20.84 -11.70
N PHE A 516 -4.75 -19.93 -12.25
CA PHE A 516 -5.80 -19.21 -11.54
C PHE A 516 -7.21 -19.44 -12.12
N PRO A 517 -7.67 -20.71 -12.26
CA PRO A 517 -9.07 -20.99 -12.52
C PRO A 517 -9.88 -20.49 -11.32
N SER A 518 -11.00 -19.79 -11.56
CA SER A 518 -11.85 -19.32 -10.46
C SER A 518 -12.55 -20.49 -9.79
N ARG A 519 -11.91 -21.18 -8.83
CA ARG A 519 -12.41 -22.45 -8.29
C ARG A 519 -12.03 -22.75 -6.85
N ASN A 520 -12.67 -23.75 -6.26
CA ASN A 520 -12.39 -24.23 -4.90
C ASN A 520 -12.50 -23.11 -3.84
N ASN A 521 -13.30 -22.08 -4.11
CA ASN A 521 -13.53 -21.01 -3.16
C ASN A 521 -14.68 -21.38 -2.21
N GLN A 522 -14.70 -20.71 -1.09
CA GLN A 522 -15.49 -21.03 0.08
C GLN A 522 -16.32 -19.80 0.45
N ILE A 523 -17.64 -19.84 0.24
CA ILE A 523 -18.56 -18.70 0.45
C ILE A 523 -19.61 -19.11 1.49
N PHE A 524 -19.44 -18.70 2.75
CA PHE A 524 -20.26 -19.20 3.85
C PHE A 524 -20.77 -18.16 4.83
N ASN A 525 -21.93 -18.43 5.43
CA ASN A 525 -22.43 -17.65 6.56
C ASN A 525 -22.53 -16.14 6.27
N ASN A 526 -22.59 -15.74 5.00
CA ASN A 526 -22.69 -14.33 4.63
C ASN A 526 -24.17 -13.93 4.68
N THR A 527 -24.42 -12.70 5.12
CA THR A 527 -25.75 -12.07 5.05
C THR A 527 -25.76 -11.10 3.88
N LEU A 528 -26.56 -11.40 2.86
CA LEU A 528 -26.58 -10.68 1.58
C LEU A 528 -27.98 -10.12 1.36
N ARG A 529 -28.13 -8.79 1.47
CA ARG A 529 -29.45 -8.16 1.45
C ARG A 529 -29.55 -6.97 0.52
N ASP A 530 -30.75 -6.77 -0.02
CA ASP A 530 -31.11 -5.57 -0.78
C ASP A 530 -30.20 -5.33 -1.99
N ASN A 531 -29.60 -6.39 -2.56
CA ASN A 531 -28.70 -6.27 -3.71
C ASN A 531 -29.50 -6.26 -5.02
N ALA A 532 -29.25 -5.24 -5.86
CA ALA A 532 -30.07 -4.92 -7.02
C ALA A 532 -29.96 -5.92 -8.18
N GLY A 533 -28.86 -6.67 -8.27
CA GLY A 533 -28.59 -7.72 -9.26
C GLY A 533 -28.70 -9.11 -8.64
N SER A 534 -27.70 -9.48 -7.84
CA SER A 534 -27.74 -10.73 -7.09
C SER A 534 -26.98 -10.68 -5.76
N GLY A 535 -27.34 -11.58 -4.84
CA GLY A 535 -26.56 -11.82 -3.64
C GLY A 535 -25.20 -12.43 -3.99
N ILE A 536 -25.21 -13.58 -4.67
CA ILE A 536 -23.98 -14.24 -5.16
C ILE A 536 -24.09 -14.44 -6.67
N PHE A 537 -23.06 -14.04 -7.40
CA PHE A 537 -22.89 -14.31 -8.82
C PHE A 537 -21.63 -15.14 -9.06
N LEU A 538 -21.80 -16.31 -9.69
CA LEU A 538 -20.72 -17.15 -10.19
C LEU A 538 -20.71 -17.12 -11.73
N GLN A 539 -19.60 -16.69 -12.32
CA GLN A 539 -19.41 -16.70 -13.78
C GLN A 539 -18.16 -17.48 -14.17
N ASP A 540 -18.32 -18.58 -14.90
CA ASP A 540 -17.18 -19.45 -15.28
C ASP A 540 -16.35 -19.89 -14.05
N SER A 541 -17.02 -20.07 -12.92
CA SER A 541 -16.43 -20.40 -11.63
C SER A 541 -16.93 -21.75 -11.14
N THR A 542 -16.00 -22.69 -10.88
CA THR A 542 -16.30 -24.11 -10.67
C THR A 542 -15.91 -24.60 -9.29
N ASP A 543 -16.48 -25.72 -8.85
CA ASP A 543 -16.02 -26.46 -7.67
C ASP A 543 -15.98 -25.62 -6.37
N ASN A 544 -16.81 -24.58 -6.27
CA ASN A 544 -16.90 -23.75 -5.07
C ASN A 544 -17.93 -24.32 -4.08
N GLN A 545 -17.79 -23.94 -2.82
CA GLN A 545 -18.73 -24.29 -1.76
C GLN A 545 -19.51 -23.05 -1.33
N ILE A 546 -20.84 -23.09 -1.43
CA ILE A 546 -21.74 -21.98 -1.12
C ILE A 546 -22.78 -22.45 -0.10
N HIS A 547 -22.47 -22.28 1.18
CA HIS A 547 -23.25 -22.85 2.28
C HIS A 547 -23.71 -21.83 3.32
N ASN A 548 -24.87 -22.05 3.93
CA ASN A 548 -25.32 -21.30 5.11
C ASN A 548 -25.39 -19.78 4.94
N ASN A 549 -25.52 -19.28 3.70
CA ASN A 549 -25.70 -17.86 3.46
C ASN A 549 -27.16 -17.48 3.70
N ILE A 550 -27.38 -16.28 4.23
CA ILE A 550 -28.71 -15.71 4.49
C ILE A 550 -28.95 -14.63 3.45
N PHE A 551 -29.99 -14.81 2.65
CA PHE A 551 -30.41 -13.83 1.66
C PHE A 551 -31.59 -13.01 2.17
N GLY A 552 -31.86 -11.87 1.52
CA GLY A 552 -33.06 -11.10 1.80
C GLY A 552 -33.23 -9.96 0.82
N ASN A 553 -34.36 -9.93 0.09
CA ASN A 553 -34.68 -8.85 -0.84
C ASN A 553 -33.61 -8.57 -1.92
N ASN A 554 -32.88 -9.59 -2.36
CA ASN A 554 -32.01 -9.48 -3.54
C ASN A 554 -32.85 -9.71 -4.81
N ALA A 555 -32.49 -9.10 -5.94
CA ALA A 555 -33.18 -9.40 -7.21
C ALA A 555 -33.02 -10.87 -7.63
N LYS A 556 -31.86 -11.47 -7.35
CA LYS A 556 -31.62 -12.92 -7.36
C LYS A 556 -30.74 -13.30 -6.17
N ASN A 557 -31.06 -14.39 -5.47
CA ASN A 557 -30.20 -14.85 -4.38
C ASN A 557 -28.86 -15.37 -4.91
N ILE A 558 -28.91 -16.32 -5.86
CA ILE A 558 -27.72 -16.87 -6.52
C ILE A 558 -27.93 -16.83 -8.04
N LYS A 559 -26.94 -16.30 -8.76
CA LYS A 559 -26.86 -16.27 -10.22
C LYS A 559 -25.65 -17.09 -10.67
N MET A 560 -25.85 -17.92 -11.70
CA MET A 560 -24.79 -18.71 -12.32
C MET A 560 -24.77 -18.48 -13.83
N GLN A 561 -23.58 -18.32 -14.41
CA GLN A 561 -23.39 -18.09 -15.85
C GLN A 561 -22.12 -18.77 -16.36
N GLY A 562 -22.15 -19.32 -17.57
CA GLY A 562 -21.00 -20.02 -18.15
C GLY A 562 -20.73 -21.36 -17.48
N ASN A 563 -19.46 -21.78 -17.43
CA ASN A 563 -19.07 -23.05 -16.81
C ASN A 563 -19.10 -22.95 -15.28
N THR A 564 -20.14 -23.49 -14.67
CA THR A 564 -20.36 -23.46 -13.21
C THR A 564 -20.50 -24.88 -12.64
N ASN A 565 -19.83 -25.85 -13.25
CA ASN A 565 -19.86 -27.24 -12.82
C ASN A 565 -19.20 -27.44 -11.43
N GLY A 566 -19.66 -28.45 -10.69
CA GLY A 566 -19.05 -28.87 -9.43
C GLY A 566 -19.32 -27.96 -8.22
N ASN A 567 -20.04 -26.85 -8.39
CA ASN A 567 -20.41 -26.00 -7.25
C ASN A 567 -21.37 -26.73 -6.31
N ASP A 568 -21.03 -26.78 -5.02
CA ASP A 568 -21.84 -27.34 -3.94
C ASP A 568 -22.65 -26.21 -3.28
N ILE A 569 -23.97 -26.23 -3.46
CA ILE A 569 -24.89 -25.18 -2.98
C ILE A 569 -25.95 -25.83 -2.09
N ARG A 570 -25.89 -25.57 -0.78
CA ARG A 570 -26.81 -26.15 0.22
C ARG A 570 -26.93 -25.28 1.45
N ASP A 571 -27.97 -25.54 2.24
CA ASP A 571 -28.19 -24.94 3.56
C ASP A 571 -28.30 -23.40 3.57
N ASN A 572 -28.51 -22.77 2.41
CA ASN A 572 -28.74 -21.34 2.30
C ASN A 572 -30.21 -20.98 2.61
N GLN A 573 -30.43 -19.83 3.24
CA GLN A 573 -31.74 -19.38 3.74
C GLN A 573 -32.20 -18.11 3.01
N GLU A 574 -33.52 -17.94 2.86
CA GLU A 574 -34.14 -16.80 2.16
C GLU A 574 -34.90 -15.86 3.10
#